data_AF-A0A1M5EU70-F1
#
_entry.id   AF-A0A1M5EU70-F1
#
_cell.length_a   1.000
_cell.length_b   1.000
_cell.length_c   1.000
_cell.angle_alpha   90.00
_cell.angle_beta   90.00
_cell.angle_gamma   90.00
#
_symmetry.space_group_name_H-M   'P 1'
#
loop_
_entity.id
_entity.type
_entity.pdbx_description
1 polymer ?
#
loop_
_entity_poly.entity_id
_entity_poly.type
_entity_poly.pdbx_seq_one_letter_code
_entity_poly.pdbx_strand_id
1 'polypeptide(L)'
;MTLPFKPFAPKYINTLVMEKDLENSDWMNEAPYLAGLGAKSPFALPEGYFEQLPEQIHQAIYLDKLKAGLPESGFNTPEGYFEGLATGIQAKLAIEKLKEQVPNEGYTVPADYFNQLQSKISDRITQENTGRRETKIVRLWHSKLLKYASAACFILITAAGIYFYPGTPAQQALSADMANEQLLYDIDESTIIEHIESNSLKRENPAVADADLENYILSNYSQNDIASDL
;
A
#
# COMPACT_ATOMS: atom_id res chain seq x y z
N MET A 1 -17.48 9.33 -39.87
CA MET A 1 -18.19 8.82 -41.06
C MET A 1 -17.32 9.09 -42.28
N THR A 2 -16.47 8.14 -42.64
CA THR A 2 -15.63 8.20 -43.85
C THR A 2 -16.42 7.64 -45.01
N LEU A 3 -16.82 8.48 -45.97
CA LEU A 3 -17.41 8.00 -47.22
C LEU A 3 -16.32 7.26 -48.01
N PRO A 4 -16.55 6.01 -48.45
CA PRO A 4 -15.57 5.31 -49.27
C PRO A 4 -15.45 6.01 -50.62
N PHE A 5 -14.21 6.30 -51.03
CA PHE A 5 -13.91 6.76 -52.38
C PHE A 5 -14.37 5.69 -53.37
N LYS A 6 -15.36 6.02 -54.19
CA LYS A 6 -15.86 5.13 -55.26
C LYS A 6 -14.80 5.15 -56.37
N PRO A 7 -14.13 4.03 -56.68
CA PRO A 7 -13.18 4.01 -57.79
C PRO A 7 -13.92 4.38 -59.07
N PHE A 8 -13.32 5.24 -59.89
CA PHE A 8 -13.75 5.41 -61.26
C PHE A 8 -13.69 4.04 -61.92
N ALA A 9 -14.85 3.51 -62.31
CA ALA A 9 -14.97 2.19 -62.89
C ALA A 9 -13.97 2.06 -64.06
N PRO A 10 -13.25 0.93 -64.22
CA PRO A 10 -12.31 0.72 -65.33
C PRO A 10 -13.00 0.63 -66.70
N LYS A 11 -14.30 0.93 -66.78
CA LYS A 11 -15.14 0.75 -67.96
C LYS A 11 -15.04 1.90 -68.97
N TYR A 12 -14.19 2.89 -68.74
CA TYR A 12 -14.05 4.06 -69.60
C TYR A 12 -12.59 4.46 -69.80
N ILE A 13 -11.75 3.53 -70.27
CA ILE A 13 -10.77 3.96 -71.27
C ILE A 13 -11.62 4.24 -72.52
N ASN A 14 -12.15 5.45 -72.61
CA ASN A 14 -12.75 5.92 -73.85
C ASN A 14 -11.60 6.01 -74.87
N THR A 15 -11.32 4.91 -75.57
CA THR A 15 -10.96 5.04 -76.98
C THR A 15 -12.09 5.85 -77.60
N LEU A 16 -11.87 7.16 -77.76
CA LEU A 16 -12.79 8.08 -78.42
C LEU A 16 -12.87 7.70 -79.89
N VAL A 17 -13.52 6.57 -80.19
CA VAL A 17 -14.17 6.38 -81.46
C VAL A 17 -15.44 7.21 -81.32
N MET A 18 -15.38 8.46 -81.79
CA MET A 18 -16.57 9.30 -81.94
C MET A 18 -17.47 8.61 -82.95
N GLU A 19 -18.42 7.81 -82.45
CA GLU A 19 -19.48 7.24 -83.25
C GLU A 19 -20.28 8.41 -83.82
N LYS A 20 -20.34 8.50 -85.15
CA LYS A 20 -20.92 9.62 -85.90
C LYS A 20 -22.45 9.71 -85.78
N ASP A 21 -23.06 8.84 -84.99
CA ASP A 21 -24.49 8.59 -84.95
C ASP A 21 -25.16 9.14 -83.68
N LEU A 22 -24.72 10.30 -83.20
CA LEU A 22 -25.47 11.07 -82.23
C LEU A 22 -26.24 12.17 -82.98
N GLU A 23 -27.58 12.13 -82.89
CA GLU A 23 -28.57 13.03 -83.51
C GLU A 23 -28.39 14.55 -83.20
N ASN A 24 -27.22 14.96 -82.72
CA ASN A 24 -26.89 16.33 -82.38
C ASN A 24 -25.44 16.68 -82.81
N SER A 25 -25.21 16.68 -84.13
CA SER A 25 -23.96 17.15 -84.75
C SER A 25 -23.94 18.66 -85.02
N ASP A 26 -24.89 19.42 -84.48
CA ASP A 26 -25.00 20.88 -84.71
C ASP A 26 -23.73 21.64 -84.28
N TRP A 27 -23.02 21.12 -83.27
CA TRP A 27 -21.73 21.68 -82.83
C TRP A 27 -20.67 21.71 -83.94
N MET A 28 -20.75 20.82 -84.94
CA MET A 28 -19.82 20.80 -86.07
C MET A 28 -20.04 22.00 -87.01
N ASN A 29 -21.27 22.49 -87.08
CA ASN A 29 -21.64 23.69 -87.83
C ASN A 29 -21.28 24.96 -87.05
N GLU A 30 -21.45 24.94 -85.73
CA GLU A 30 -21.15 26.08 -84.85
C GLU A 30 -19.63 26.29 -84.67
N ALA A 31 -18.83 25.21 -84.72
CA ALA A 31 -17.39 25.26 -84.55
C ALA A 31 -16.64 24.47 -85.64
N PRO A 32 -16.68 24.94 -86.91
CA PRO A 32 -16.10 24.21 -88.05
C PRO A 32 -14.58 24.01 -87.92
N TYR A 33 -13.88 24.92 -87.24
CA TYR A 33 -12.45 24.81 -86.96
C TYR A 33 -12.13 23.65 -86.00
N LEU A 34 -12.97 23.44 -84.98
CA LEU A 34 -12.82 22.33 -84.03
C LEU A 34 -13.24 21.00 -84.65
N ALA A 35 -14.27 21.02 -85.50
CA ALA A 35 -14.71 19.84 -86.23
C ALA A 35 -13.67 19.35 -87.27
N GLY A 36 -12.90 20.28 -87.87
CA GLY A 36 -11.79 19.97 -88.75
C GLY A 36 -10.53 19.48 -88.03
N LEU A 37 -10.46 19.64 -86.71
CA LEU A 37 -9.35 19.13 -85.91
C LEU A 37 -9.51 17.61 -85.76
N GLY A 38 -8.50 16.85 -86.19
CA GLY A 38 -8.52 15.41 -85.96
C GLY A 38 -8.69 15.10 -84.47
N ALA A 39 -9.46 14.05 -84.14
CA ALA A 39 -9.75 13.59 -82.77
C ALA A 39 -8.52 12.99 -82.06
N LYS A 40 -7.37 13.64 -82.17
CA LYS A 40 -6.15 13.33 -81.44
C LYS A 40 -6.09 14.25 -80.24
N SER A 41 -6.10 13.67 -79.04
CA SER A 41 -5.79 14.42 -77.83
C SER A 41 -4.38 15.01 -77.96
N PRO A 42 -4.19 16.34 -77.84
CA PRO A 42 -2.87 16.95 -77.86
C PRO A 42 -2.06 16.62 -76.60
N PHE A 43 -2.69 16.05 -75.57
CA PHE A 43 -2.05 15.64 -74.33
C PHE A 43 -1.91 14.12 -74.29
N ALA A 44 -0.67 13.65 -74.24
CA ALA A 44 -0.33 12.26 -73.97
C ALA A 44 -0.21 12.06 -72.46
N LEU A 45 -1.00 11.14 -71.91
CA LEU A 45 -0.91 10.77 -70.50
C LEU A 45 -0.03 9.51 -70.36
N PRO A 46 0.76 9.43 -69.27
CA PRO A 46 1.47 8.19 -68.93
C PRO A 46 0.49 7.03 -68.74
N GLU A 47 0.95 5.82 -69.06
CA GLU A 47 0.23 4.60 -68.76
C GLU A 47 -0.01 4.47 -67.25
N GLY A 48 -1.23 4.11 -66.84
CA GLY A 48 -1.57 3.95 -65.42
C GLY A 48 -1.88 5.26 -64.67
N TYR A 49 -1.93 6.41 -65.35
CA TYR A 49 -2.15 7.72 -64.70
C TYR A 49 -3.45 7.74 -63.87
N PHE A 50 -4.57 7.31 -64.44
CA PHE A 50 -5.87 7.35 -63.75
C PHE A 50 -6.02 6.24 -62.71
N GLU A 51 -5.28 5.15 -62.86
CA GLU A 51 -5.24 4.02 -61.96
C GLU A 51 -4.49 4.39 -60.66
N GLN A 52 -3.41 5.16 -60.76
CA GLN A 52 -2.59 5.60 -59.62
C GLN A 52 -3.09 6.90 -58.97
N LEU A 53 -3.82 7.74 -59.71
CA LEU A 53 -4.31 9.03 -59.26
C LEU A 53 -5.13 8.98 -57.96
N PRO A 54 -6.06 8.03 -57.76
CA PRO A 54 -6.75 7.88 -56.48
C PRO A 54 -5.81 7.71 -55.31
N GLU A 55 -4.82 6.82 -55.43
CA GLU A 55 -3.88 6.54 -54.36
C GLU A 55 -2.97 7.73 -54.07
N GLN A 56 -2.46 8.39 -55.12
CA GLN A 56 -1.66 9.61 -54.99
C GLN A 56 -2.44 10.73 -54.29
N ILE A 57 -3.72 10.92 -54.61
CA ILE A 57 -4.58 11.91 -53.95
C ILE A 57 -4.77 11.56 -52.47
N HIS A 58 -5.04 10.29 -52.14
CA HIS A 58 -5.21 9.87 -50.74
C HIS A 58 -3.92 10.07 -49.94
N GLN A 59 -2.76 9.73 -50.52
CA GLN A 59 -1.46 9.96 -49.90
C GLN A 59 -1.20 11.45 -49.68
N ALA A 60 -1.47 12.30 -50.67
CA ALA A 60 -1.32 13.74 -50.54
C ALA A 60 -2.22 14.33 -49.44
N ILE A 61 -3.50 13.93 -49.40
CA ILE A 61 -4.44 14.34 -48.36
C ILE A 61 -3.99 13.86 -46.98
N TYR A 62 -3.48 12.64 -46.88
CA TYR A 62 -2.97 12.09 -45.63
C TYR A 62 -1.76 12.86 -45.11
N LEU A 63 -0.78 13.16 -45.98
CA LEU A 63 0.40 13.96 -45.63
C LEU A 63 0.03 15.38 -45.22
N ASP A 64 -0.93 16.00 -45.89
CA ASP A 64 -1.40 17.35 -45.55
C ASP A 64 -2.07 17.38 -44.16
N LYS A 65 -2.89 16.37 -43.86
CA LYS A 65 -3.49 16.18 -42.52
C LYS A 65 -2.44 15.95 -41.43
N LEU A 66 -1.40 15.17 -41.73
CA LEU A 66 -0.28 15.00 -40.79
C LEU A 66 0.42 16.34 -40.55
N LYS A 67 0.79 17.07 -41.61
CA LYS A 67 1.43 18.38 -41.46
C LYS A 67 0.59 19.37 -40.66
N ALA A 68 -0.72 19.39 -40.83
CA ALA A 68 -1.63 20.24 -40.06
C ALA A 68 -1.75 19.85 -38.58
N GLY A 69 -1.54 18.57 -38.25
CA GLY A 69 -1.62 18.03 -36.88
C GLY A 69 -0.31 18.05 -36.10
N LEU A 70 0.82 18.40 -36.74
CA LEU A 70 2.12 18.46 -36.11
C LEU A 70 2.52 19.93 -35.82
N PRO A 71 3.21 20.21 -34.69
CA PRO A 71 3.84 21.51 -34.47
C PRO A 71 4.89 21.79 -35.55
N GLU A 72 5.21 23.06 -35.83
CA GLU A 72 6.11 23.49 -36.93
C GLU A 72 7.44 22.72 -37.03
N SER A 73 7.95 22.16 -35.93
CA SER A 73 9.19 21.39 -35.90
C SER A 73 9.07 19.94 -36.37
N GLY A 74 7.86 19.39 -36.54
CA GLY A 74 7.59 18.05 -37.08
C GLY A 74 8.08 16.85 -36.25
N PHE A 75 9.18 16.99 -35.51
CA PHE A 75 9.72 15.97 -34.62
C PHE A 75 10.37 16.67 -33.43
N ASN A 76 9.71 16.60 -32.27
CA ASN A 76 10.31 17.04 -31.02
C ASN A 76 10.93 15.82 -30.35
N THR A 77 12.23 15.88 -30.09
CA THR A 77 12.89 14.91 -29.23
C THR A 77 12.57 15.21 -27.77
N PRO A 78 12.47 14.20 -26.89
CA PRO A 78 12.36 14.42 -25.45
C PRO A 78 13.49 15.31 -24.92
N GLU A 79 13.20 16.04 -23.85
CA GLU A 79 14.20 16.84 -23.14
C GLU A 79 15.39 15.96 -22.73
N GLY A 80 16.62 16.44 -22.97
CA GLY A 80 17.84 15.70 -22.64
C GLY A 80 18.16 14.50 -23.55
N TYR A 81 17.38 14.22 -24.61
CA TYR A 81 17.64 13.09 -25.53
C TYR A 81 19.08 13.11 -26.07
N PHE A 82 19.52 14.24 -26.62
CA PHE A 82 20.86 14.38 -27.19
C PHE A 82 21.97 14.45 -26.14
N GLU A 83 21.67 14.94 -24.93
CA GLU A 83 22.62 14.98 -23.82
C GLU A 83 23.00 13.57 -23.36
N GLY A 84 22.01 12.66 -23.26
CA GLY A 84 22.22 11.27 -22.88
C GLY A 84 22.67 10.35 -24.02
N LEU A 85 22.46 10.75 -25.28
CA LEU A 85 22.72 9.90 -26.45
C LEU A 85 24.20 9.53 -26.58
N ALA A 86 25.11 10.50 -26.47
CA ALA A 86 26.54 10.24 -26.61
C ALA A 86 27.04 9.26 -25.54
N THR A 87 26.66 9.48 -24.28
CA THR A 87 26.96 8.60 -23.16
C THR A 87 26.37 7.20 -23.36
N GLY A 88 25.12 7.12 -23.82
CA GLY A 88 24.44 5.85 -24.09
C GLY A 88 25.10 5.03 -25.19
N ILE A 89 25.55 5.67 -26.27
CA ILE A 89 26.29 5.03 -27.35
C ILE A 89 27.64 4.50 -26.85
N GLN A 90 28.39 5.31 -26.10
CA GLN A 90 29.68 4.90 -25.53
C GLN A 90 29.52 3.73 -24.55
N ALA A 91 28.50 3.77 -23.69
CA ALA A 91 28.20 2.68 -22.76
C ALA A 91 27.89 1.37 -23.51
N LYS A 92 27.07 1.43 -24.58
CA LYS A 92 26.77 0.26 -25.41
C LYS A 92 28.02 -0.30 -26.09
N LEU A 93 28.87 0.55 -26.67
CA LEU A 93 30.14 0.13 -27.26
C LEU A 93 31.09 -0.49 -26.24
N ALA A 94 31.14 0.05 -25.01
CA ALA A 94 31.95 -0.52 -23.94
C ALA A 94 31.44 -1.91 -23.54
N ILE A 95 30.12 -2.10 -23.41
CA ILE A 95 29.51 -3.41 -23.11
C ILE A 95 29.83 -4.41 -24.23
N GLU A 96 29.73 -4.01 -25.48
CA GLU A 96 30.01 -4.88 -26.63
C GLU A 96 31.48 -5.32 -26.65
N LYS A 97 32.43 -4.40 -26.44
CA LYS A 97 33.85 -4.73 -26.30
C LYS A 97 34.14 -5.66 -25.12
N LEU A 98 33.45 -5.47 -23.99
CA LEU A 98 33.60 -6.37 -22.84
C LEU A 98 33.06 -7.77 -23.14
N LYS A 99 31.96 -7.89 -23.89
CA LYS A 99 31.44 -9.19 -24.33
C LYS A 99 32.39 -9.92 -25.28
N GLU A 100 33.10 -9.21 -26.14
CA GLU A 100 34.14 -9.82 -27.00
C GLU A 100 35.33 -10.34 -26.18
N GLN A 101 35.68 -9.65 -25.09
CA GLN A 101 36.81 -10.02 -24.23
C GLN A 101 36.46 -11.08 -23.18
N VAL A 102 35.20 -11.19 -22.78
CA VAL A 102 34.72 -12.16 -21.79
C VAL A 102 33.75 -13.14 -22.46
N PRO A 103 34.22 -14.30 -22.96
CA PRO A 103 33.38 -15.25 -23.71
C PRO A 103 32.31 -15.95 -22.87
N ASN A 104 32.39 -15.87 -21.53
CA ASN A 104 31.39 -16.42 -20.62
C ASN A 104 30.66 -15.27 -19.92
N GLU A 105 29.37 -15.41 -19.64
CA GLU A 105 28.52 -14.34 -19.07
C GLU A 105 28.90 -13.87 -17.64
N GLY A 106 30.12 -14.11 -17.17
CA GLY A 106 30.69 -13.58 -15.93
C GLY A 106 30.11 -14.19 -14.65
N TYR A 107 28.95 -14.84 -14.73
CA TYR A 107 28.29 -15.47 -13.59
C TYR A 107 28.54 -16.97 -13.58
N THR A 108 29.76 -17.36 -13.24
CA THR A 108 30.06 -18.77 -12.92
C THR A 108 29.97 -18.96 -11.42
N VAL A 109 29.10 -19.86 -10.97
CA VAL A 109 29.13 -20.33 -9.59
C VAL A 109 30.36 -21.22 -9.36
N PRO A 110 31.00 -21.16 -8.18
CA PRO A 110 32.08 -22.07 -7.83
C PRO A 110 31.63 -23.53 -7.95
N ALA A 111 32.59 -24.41 -8.26
CA ALA A 111 32.36 -25.85 -8.20
C ALA A 111 31.74 -26.23 -6.85
N ASP A 112 30.71 -27.08 -6.86
CA ASP A 112 29.98 -27.55 -5.68
C ASP A 112 29.20 -26.51 -4.86
N TYR A 113 28.99 -25.28 -5.36
CA TYR A 113 28.15 -24.27 -4.68
C TYR A 113 26.78 -24.83 -4.26
N PHE A 114 26.07 -25.47 -5.20
CA PHE A 114 24.73 -26.00 -4.94
C PHE A 114 24.73 -27.21 -3.99
N ASN A 115 25.78 -28.05 -4.05
CA ASN A 115 25.95 -29.18 -3.13
C ASN A 115 26.17 -28.67 -1.70
N GLN A 116 27.04 -27.67 -1.52
CA GLN A 116 27.28 -27.04 -0.22
C GLN A 116 26.07 -26.26 0.30
N LEU A 117 25.33 -25.59 -0.59
CA LEU A 117 24.12 -24.86 -0.23
C LEU A 117 23.07 -25.81 0.36
N GLN A 118 22.84 -26.95 -0.29
CA GLN A 118 21.90 -27.97 0.20
C GLN A 118 22.29 -28.47 1.59
N SER A 119 23.57 -28.82 1.79
CA SER A 119 24.08 -29.25 3.10
C SER A 119 23.90 -28.17 4.17
N LYS A 120 24.22 -26.91 3.86
CA LYS A 120 24.07 -25.80 4.81
C LYS A 120 22.61 -25.57 5.20
N ILE A 121 21.67 -25.72 4.27
CA ILE A 121 20.25 -25.57 4.55
C ILE A 121 19.78 -26.71 5.48
N SER A 122 20.14 -27.96 5.20
CA SER A 122 19.78 -29.08 6.07
C SER A 122 20.39 -28.97 7.46
N ASP A 123 21.66 -28.60 7.56
CA ASP A 123 22.35 -28.42 8.84
C ASP A 123 21.69 -27.31 9.66
N ARG A 124 21.25 -26.23 9.00
CA ARG A 124 20.57 -25.13 9.69
C ARG A 124 19.18 -25.51 10.18
N ILE A 125 18.41 -26.25 9.38
CA ILE A 125 17.09 -26.75 9.78
C ILE A 125 17.22 -27.73 10.95
N THR A 126 18.19 -28.64 10.90
CA THR A 126 18.40 -29.60 12.01
C THR A 126 18.82 -28.89 13.29
N GLN A 127 19.77 -27.95 13.23
CA GLN A 127 20.18 -27.15 14.39
C GLN A 127 19.05 -26.31 14.99
N GLU A 128 18.17 -25.74 14.16
CA GLU A 128 17.00 -24.99 14.65
C GLU A 128 16.01 -25.90 15.38
N ASN A 129 15.81 -27.13 14.89
CA ASN A 129 14.91 -28.10 15.51
C ASN A 129 15.50 -28.77 16.77
N THR A 130 16.82 -29.01 16.83
CA THR A 130 17.48 -29.60 18.01
C THR A 130 17.95 -28.57 19.03
N GLY A 131 18.04 -27.29 18.62
CA GLY A 131 18.62 -26.19 19.39
C GLY A 131 17.61 -25.30 20.10
N ARG A 132 16.30 -25.58 20.01
CA ARG A 132 15.32 -25.05 20.97
C ARG A 132 15.62 -25.68 22.33
N ARG A 133 16.63 -25.13 23.02
CA ARG A 133 16.79 -25.30 24.46
C ARG A 133 15.48 -24.81 25.05
N GLU A 134 14.65 -25.75 25.49
CA GLU A 134 13.49 -25.45 26.31
C GLU A 134 13.98 -24.49 27.38
N THR A 135 13.49 -23.25 27.36
CA THR A 135 13.84 -22.26 28.35
C THR A 135 13.37 -22.84 29.68
N LYS A 136 14.31 -23.34 30.49
CA LYS A 136 13.98 -23.91 31.79
C LYS A 136 13.47 -22.78 32.67
N ILE A 137 12.15 -22.62 32.72
CA ILE A 137 11.49 -21.63 33.57
C ILE A 137 11.74 -22.05 35.02
N VAL A 138 12.71 -21.41 35.66
CA VAL A 138 13.00 -21.60 37.08
C VAL A 138 12.30 -20.52 37.89
N ARG A 139 11.43 -20.94 38.81
CA ARG A 139 10.76 -20.04 39.75
C ARG A 139 11.76 -19.62 40.83
N LEU A 140 12.13 -18.33 40.83
CA LEU A 140 13.21 -17.78 41.68
C LEU A 140 12.83 -17.58 43.16
N TRP A 141 11.55 -17.61 43.52
CA TRP A 141 11.09 -17.37 44.90
C TRP A 141 10.23 -18.54 45.39
N HIS A 142 10.84 -19.49 46.11
CA HIS A 142 10.10 -20.60 46.73
C HIS A 142 10.47 -20.88 48.19
N SER A 143 11.34 -20.10 48.84
CA SER A 143 11.71 -20.44 50.22
C SER A 143 10.65 -19.95 51.23
N LYS A 144 10.17 -20.88 52.07
CA LYS A 144 9.36 -20.58 53.27
C LYS A 144 10.10 -19.68 54.28
N LEU A 145 11.41 -19.50 54.06
CA LEU A 145 12.32 -18.66 54.86
C LEU A 145 12.07 -17.15 54.68
N LEU A 146 11.46 -16.73 53.57
CA LEU A 146 11.16 -15.31 53.35
C LEU A 146 10.24 -14.72 54.42
N LYS A 147 9.33 -15.55 54.96
CA LYS A 147 8.39 -15.16 56.01
C LYS A 147 9.08 -14.84 57.34
N TYR A 148 10.19 -15.51 57.63
CA TYR A 148 10.98 -15.28 58.84
C TYR A 148 11.94 -14.11 58.67
N ALA A 149 12.53 -13.95 57.48
CA ALA A 149 13.39 -12.81 57.18
C ALA A 149 12.64 -11.47 57.31
N SER A 150 11.41 -11.39 56.81
CA SER A 150 10.59 -10.18 56.95
C SER A 150 10.29 -9.85 58.42
N ALA A 151 9.96 -10.83 59.25
CA ALA A 151 9.68 -10.62 60.68
C ALA A 151 10.92 -10.11 61.44
N ALA A 152 12.10 -10.69 61.17
CA ALA A 152 13.35 -10.24 61.78
C ALA A 152 13.71 -8.80 61.40
N CYS A 153 13.47 -8.40 60.14
CA CYS A 153 13.69 -7.01 59.71
C CYS A 153 12.81 -6.02 60.47
N PHE A 154 11.53 -6.34 60.71
CA PHE A 154 10.67 -5.46 61.51
C PHE A 154 11.22 -5.29 62.93
N ILE A 155 11.59 -6.37 63.61
CA ILE A 155 12.16 -6.32 64.96
C ILE A 155 13.43 -5.46 64.99
N LEU A 156 14.32 -5.64 64.02
CA LEU A 156 15.56 -4.85 63.94
C LEU A 156 15.29 -3.37 63.67
N ILE A 157 14.33 -3.03 62.80
CA ILE A 157 13.96 -1.64 62.51
C ILE A 157 13.33 -0.98 63.73
N THR A 158 12.42 -1.67 64.43
CA THR A 158 11.79 -1.12 65.63
C THR A 158 12.81 -0.91 66.75
N ALA A 159 13.69 -1.89 66.99
CA ALA A 159 14.76 -1.78 67.99
C ALA A 159 15.76 -0.66 67.65
N ALA A 160 16.18 -0.55 66.40
CA ALA A 160 17.06 0.53 65.95
C ALA A 160 16.37 1.89 66.06
N GLY A 161 15.08 1.99 65.73
CA GLY A 161 14.30 3.22 65.86
C GLY A 161 14.24 3.72 67.31
N ILE A 162 14.00 2.83 68.27
CA ILE A 162 13.99 3.17 69.71
C ILE A 162 15.40 3.59 70.18
N TYR A 163 16.45 2.94 69.69
CA TYR A 163 17.83 3.25 70.08
C TYR A 163 18.33 4.59 69.54
N PHE A 164 18.01 4.93 68.29
CA PHE A 164 18.48 6.15 67.65
C PHE A 164 17.60 7.38 67.90
N TYR A 165 16.33 7.20 68.28
CA TYR A 165 15.38 8.29 68.54
C TYR A 165 14.65 8.13 69.89
N PRO A 166 15.30 8.46 71.04
CA PRO A 166 14.69 8.33 72.37
C PRO A 166 13.64 9.41 72.70
N GLY A 167 12.86 9.91 71.73
CA GLY A 167 11.98 11.06 71.92
C GLY A 167 10.86 11.28 70.89
N THR A 168 10.09 10.24 70.55
CA THR A 168 8.87 10.39 69.72
C THR A 168 7.58 10.02 70.47
N PRO A 169 6.46 10.75 70.28
CA PRO A 169 5.21 10.66 71.06
C PRO A 169 4.35 9.42 70.74
N ALA A 170 4.93 8.30 70.31
CA ALA A 170 4.18 7.08 70.01
C ALA A 170 3.65 6.38 71.29
N GLN A 171 4.25 6.66 72.45
CA GLN A 171 3.81 6.10 73.73
C GLN A 171 2.55 6.80 74.29
N GLN A 172 2.19 7.97 73.75
CA GLN A 172 1.00 8.73 74.17
C GLN A 172 -0.28 8.32 73.43
N ALA A 173 -0.16 7.77 72.21
CA ALA A 173 -1.31 7.30 71.42
C ALA A 173 -1.92 6.01 72.01
N LEU A 174 -1.08 5.12 72.55
CA LEU A 174 -1.52 3.89 73.21
C LEU A 174 -2.19 4.14 74.57
N SER A 175 -1.81 5.21 75.29
CA SER A 175 -2.48 5.62 76.53
C SER A 175 -3.76 6.44 76.30
N ALA A 176 -3.85 7.16 75.18
CA ALA A 176 -5.05 7.93 74.83
C ALA A 176 -6.22 7.02 74.41
N ASP A 177 -5.92 5.89 73.75
CA ASP A 177 -6.92 4.88 73.38
C ASP A 177 -7.57 4.24 74.62
N MET A 178 -6.76 3.91 75.63
CA MET A 178 -7.24 3.39 76.92
C MET A 178 -8.10 4.40 77.71
N ALA A 179 -7.82 5.70 77.56
CA ALA A 179 -8.58 6.77 78.22
C ALA A 179 -9.93 7.05 77.53
N ASN A 180 -10.00 6.87 76.20
CA ASN A 180 -11.24 6.97 75.44
C ASN A 180 -12.22 5.83 75.77
N GLU A 181 -11.72 4.61 75.93
CA GLU A 181 -12.53 3.43 76.32
C GLU A 181 -13.20 3.65 77.69
N GLN A 182 -12.51 4.30 78.64
CA GLN A 182 -13.05 4.64 79.96
C GLN A 182 -14.16 5.71 79.89
N LEU A 183 -14.04 6.67 78.95
CA LEU A 183 -15.02 7.75 78.77
C LEU A 183 -16.29 7.26 78.07
N LEU A 184 -16.19 6.22 77.24
CA LEU A 184 -17.33 5.58 76.58
C LEU A 184 -18.26 4.85 77.57
N TYR A 185 -17.72 4.39 78.70
CA TYR A 185 -18.48 3.71 79.77
C TYR A 185 -19.34 4.66 80.61
N ASP A 186 -18.97 5.95 80.67
CA ASP A 186 -19.61 6.96 81.52
C ASP A 186 -20.70 7.76 80.76
N ILE A 187 -21.02 7.36 79.52
CA ILE A 187 -22.11 7.94 78.74
C ILE A 187 -23.44 7.38 79.26
N ASP A 188 -24.28 8.25 79.80
CA ASP A 188 -25.61 7.89 80.26
C ASP A 188 -26.56 7.51 79.11
N GLU A 189 -27.43 6.53 79.33
CA GLU A 189 -28.35 6.00 78.31
C GLU A 189 -29.26 7.09 77.71
N SER A 190 -29.61 8.12 78.48
CA SER A 190 -30.40 9.26 77.99
C SER A 190 -29.69 10.06 76.89
N THR A 191 -28.37 10.17 76.95
CA THR A 191 -27.55 10.88 75.95
C THR A 191 -27.44 10.07 74.66
N ILE A 192 -27.39 8.75 74.78
CA ILE A 192 -27.39 7.82 73.64
C ILE A 192 -28.73 7.89 72.90
N ILE A 193 -29.85 7.90 73.64
CA ILE A 193 -31.20 8.01 73.06
C ILE A 193 -31.36 9.34 72.30
N GLU A 194 -30.92 10.46 72.89
CA GLU A 194 -30.97 11.77 72.23
C GLU A 194 -30.14 11.82 70.94
N HIS A 195 -28.95 11.20 70.94
CA HIS A 195 -28.09 11.15 69.74
C HIS A 195 -28.65 10.25 68.63
N ILE A 196 -29.35 9.16 68.98
CA ILE A 196 -29.99 8.28 67.99
C ILE A 196 -31.23 8.95 67.41
N GLU A 197 -32.06 9.60 68.22
CA GLU A 197 -33.25 10.30 67.73
C GLU A 197 -32.85 11.43 66.77
N SER A 198 -31.82 12.21 67.11
CA SER A 198 -31.30 13.27 66.24
C SER A 198 -30.64 12.76 64.94
N ASN A 199 -30.02 11.57 64.94
CA ASN A 199 -29.31 11.02 63.77
C ASN A 199 -30.16 10.06 62.91
N SER A 200 -31.29 9.55 63.43
CA SER A 200 -32.25 8.71 62.70
C SER A 200 -32.98 9.44 61.57
N LEU A 201 -32.92 10.78 61.53
CA LEU A 201 -33.44 11.61 60.46
C LEU A 201 -32.48 11.75 59.25
N LYS A 202 -31.31 11.10 59.26
CA LYS A 202 -30.27 11.24 58.22
C LYS A 202 -29.57 9.92 57.84
N ARG A 203 -30.30 8.98 57.22
CA ARG A 203 -29.69 7.86 56.48
C ARG A 203 -30.10 7.89 55.00
N GLU A 204 -29.19 8.36 54.15
CA GLU A 204 -29.28 8.31 52.70
C GLU A 204 -28.68 6.97 52.20
N ASN A 205 -29.42 6.26 51.36
CA ASN A 205 -29.08 4.95 50.78
C ASN A 205 -28.60 5.16 49.33
N PRO A 206 -27.32 4.98 48.96
CA PRO A 206 -26.94 4.83 47.57
C PRO A 206 -26.86 3.33 47.24
N ALA A 207 -27.95 2.87 46.64
CA ALA A 207 -28.01 1.66 45.84
C ALA A 207 -27.04 1.78 44.67
N VAL A 208 -25.90 1.08 44.74
CA VAL A 208 -25.17 0.69 43.53
C VAL A 208 -25.89 -0.53 42.99
N ALA A 209 -26.54 -0.36 41.85
CA ALA A 209 -27.47 -1.31 41.27
C ALA A 209 -26.75 -2.62 40.90
N ASP A 210 -27.24 -3.72 41.48
CA ASP A 210 -26.84 -5.11 41.24
C ASP A 210 -26.72 -5.45 39.72
N ALA A 211 -27.51 -4.76 38.89
CA ALA A 211 -27.53 -4.90 37.44
C ALA A 211 -26.24 -4.45 36.72
N ASP A 212 -25.52 -3.44 37.25
CA ASP A 212 -24.26 -2.99 36.64
C ASP A 212 -23.14 -3.99 36.90
N LEU A 213 -23.17 -4.63 38.07
CA LEU A 213 -22.22 -5.67 38.46
C LEU A 213 -22.44 -6.94 37.62
N GLU A 214 -23.69 -7.33 37.42
CA GLU A 214 -24.04 -8.52 36.62
C GLU A 214 -23.60 -8.39 35.16
N ASN A 215 -23.79 -7.22 34.55
CA ASN A 215 -23.34 -6.95 33.19
C ASN A 215 -21.80 -6.96 33.06
N TYR A 216 -21.09 -6.46 34.06
CA TYR A 216 -19.62 -6.49 34.05
C TYR A 216 -19.07 -7.92 34.09
N ILE A 217 -19.70 -8.78 34.89
CA ILE A 217 -19.32 -10.20 34.99
C ILE A 217 -19.62 -10.91 33.66
N LEU A 218 -20.81 -10.73 33.07
CA LEU A 218 -21.19 -11.37 31.81
C LEU A 218 -20.39 -10.91 30.58
N SER A 219 -19.89 -9.67 30.59
CA SER A 219 -19.11 -9.13 29.47
C SER A 219 -17.63 -9.52 29.49
N ASN A 220 -17.05 -9.76 30.66
CA ASN A 220 -15.62 -10.03 30.80
C ASN A 220 -15.28 -11.51 31.03
N TYR A 221 -16.26 -12.35 31.40
CA TYR A 221 -16.04 -13.77 31.68
C TYR A 221 -17.05 -14.64 30.92
N SER A 222 -16.57 -15.65 30.19
CA SER A 222 -17.45 -16.62 29.53
C SER A 222 -17.88 -17.73 30.50
N GLN A 223 -19.08 -18.30 30.34
CA GLN A 223 -19.56 -19.41 31.20
C GLN A 223 -18.60 -20.61 31.24
N ASN A 224 -17.82 -20.83 30.17
CA ASN A 224 -16.82 -21.89 30.12
C ASN A 224 -15.55 -21.57 30.94
N ASP A 225 -15.21 -20.29 31.16
CA ASP A 225 -14.07 -19.90 32.01
C ASP A 225 -14.41 -20.04 33.50
N ILE A 226 -15.68 -19.83 33.88
CA ILE A 226 -16.15 -19.98 35.27
C ILE A 226 -16.26 -21.46 35.67
N ALA A 227 -16.63 -22.33 34.72
CA ALA A 227 -16.82 -23.76 34.97
C ALA A 227 -15.53 -24.60 34.83
N SER A 228 -14.46 -24.05 34.26
CA SER A 228 -13.18 -24.77 34.09
C SER A 228 -12.22 -24.62 35.27
N ASP A 229 -12.54 -23.76 36.24
CA ASP A 229 -11.74 -23.51 37.45
C ASP A 229 -12.46 -23.96 38.75
N LEU A 230 -13.42 -24.91 38.63
CA LEU A 230 -14.07 -25.59 39.76
C LEU A 230 -13.81 -27.11 39.76
#